data_AF-A0A177AXA6-F1
#
_entry.id   AF-A0A177AXA6-F1
#
_cell.length_a   1.000
_cell.length_b   1.000
_cell.length_c   1.000
_cell.angle_alpha   90.00
_cell.angle_beta   90.00
_cell.angle_gamma   90.00
#
_symmetry.space_group_name_H-M   'P 1'
#
loop_
_entity.id
_entity.type
_entity.pdbx_description
1 polymer ?
#
loop_
_entity_poly.entity_id
_entity_poly.type
_entity_poly.pdbx_seq_one_letter_code
_entity_poly.pdbx_strand_id
1 'polypeptide(L)'
;KSSTSSKPKETFSLINYLKLFGHNIDLYESEGLIKISETRCIGQIEKRGKHLWRKKFLIFDYATKELQFLSNCDENNRISIKKCTYAFDLLEDVYAYKSFDEIDDSMPNYFRASDHKQISTMLISSRSSGKQCIFIIKLTNIILVLMTQTQSVMNLWMDIIRSAFE
;
A
#
# COMPACT_ATOMS: atom_id res chain seq x y z
N LYS A 1 17.82 47.99 -9.12
CA LYS A 1 17.49 47.05 -8.02
C LYS A 1 16.26 46.26 -8.46
N SER A 2 16.47 45.08 -9.03
CA SER A 2 15.42 44.25 -9.63
C SER A 2 14.92 43.29 -8.56
N SER A 3 13.72 43.50 -8.05
CA SER A 3 13.07 42.62 -7.07
C SER A 3 12.55 41.37 -7.77
N THR A 4 13.29 40.28 -7.67
CA THR A 4 12.81 38.95 -8.05
C THR A 4 11.77 38.50 -7.01
N SER A 5 10.49 38.66 -7.34
CA SER A 5 9.38 38.03 -6.63
C SER A 5 9.51 36.52 -6.79
N SER A 6 10.08 35.84 -5.79
CA SER A 6 10.03 34.39 -5.71
C SER A 6 8.60 34.00 -5.36
N LYS A 7 7.84 33.52 -6.35
CA LYS A 7 6.56 32.86 -6.06
C LYS A 7 6.83 31.72 -5.06
N PRO A 8 6.03 31.58 -4.00
CA PRO A 8 6.18 30.47 -3.07
C PRO A 8 6.06 29.17 -3.88
N LYS A 9 7.04 28.28 -3.74
CA LYS A 9 6.91 26.90 -4.23
C LYS A 9 5.78 26.27 -3.44
N GLU A 10 4.64 26.03 -4.07
CA GLU A 10 3.55 25.28 -3.46
C GLU A 10 4.10 23.91 -3.06
N THR A 11 4.14 23.65 -1.76
CA THR A 11 4.53 22.37 -1.20
C THR A 11 3.34 21.43 -1.27
N PHE A 12 3.51 20.28 -1.91
CA PHE A 12 2.49 19.22 -1.96
C PHE A 12 1.99 18.88 -0.55
N SER A 13 0.66 18.76 -0.42
CA SER A 13 -0.02 18.33 0.80
C SER A 13 -0.85 17.08 0.49
N LEU A 14 -0.46 15.95 1.08
CA LEU A 14 -1.15 14.67 0.94
C LEU A 14 -2.58 14.76 1.48
N ILE A 15 -2.79 15.46 2.60
CA ILE A 15 -4.13 15.62 3.18
C ILE A 15 -5.05 16.37 2.21
N ASN A 16 -4.58 17.47 1.62
CA ASN A 16 -5.36 18.24 0.66
C ASN A 16 -5.62 17.43 -0.61
N TYR A 17 -4.60 16.73 -1.11
CA TYR A 17 -4.76 15.81 -2.24
C TYR A 17 -5.87 14.80 -1.97
N LEU A 18 -5.84 14.09 -0.84
CA LEU A 18 -6.84 13.07 -0.53
C LEU A 18 -8.25 13.64 -0.31
N LYS A 19 -8.36 14.84 0.27
CA LYS A 19 -9.65 15.53 0.40
C LYS A 19 -10.26 15.87 -0.97
N LEU A 20 -9.44 16.24 -1.96
CA LEU A 20 -9.91 16.48 -3.34
C LEU A 20 -10.49 15.21 -4.00
N PHE A 21 -9.99 14.04 -3.62
CA PHE A 21 -10.52 12.73 -4.04
C PHE A 21 -11.72 12.26 -3.17
N GLY A 22 -12.19 13.07 -2.23
CA GLY A 22 -13.37 12.78 -1.41
C GLY A 22 -13.11 11.87 -0.22
N HIS A 23 -11.86 11.65 0.18
CA HIS A 23 -11.53 10.83 1.36
C HIS A 23 -11.82 11.58 2.66
N ASN A 24 -12.53 10.91 3.59
CA ASN A 24 -12.73 11.40 4.95
C ASN A 24 -11.61 10.89 5.88
N ILE A 25 -10.55 11.69 6.02
CA ILE A 25 -9.33 11.34 6.76
C ILE A 25 -9.63 11.02 8.23
N ASP A 26 -10.49 11.81 8.88
CA ASP A 26 -10.81 11.69 10.31
C ASP A 26 -11.40 10.31 10.64
N LEU A 27 -12.19 9.75 9.73
CA LEU A 27 -12.77 8.42 9.87
C LEU A 27 -11.67 7.34 9.94
N TYR A 28 -10.73 7.35 9.00
CA TYR A 28 -9.67 6.33 8.93
C TYR A 28 -8.72 6.37 10.12
N GLU A 29 -8.44 7.56 10.66
CA GLU A 29 -7.62 7.73 11.86
C GLU A 29 -8.35 7.26 13.13
N SER A 30 -9.65 7.55 13.25
CA SER A 30 -10.47 7.14 14.39
C SER A 30 -10.60 5.62 14.53
N GLU A 31 -10.62 4.90 13.40
CA GLU A 31 -10.63 3.43 13.36
C GLU A 31 -9.24 2.82 13.65
N GLY A 32 -8.20 3.64 13.78
CA GLY A 32 -6.83 3.20 14.06
C GLY A 32 -6.18 2.39 12.93
N LEU A 33 -6.75 2.43 11.72
CA LEU A 33 -6.29 1.66 10.58
C LEU A 33 -5.08 2.32 9.91
N ILE A 34 -5.12 3.65 9.80
CA ILE A 34 -4.15 4.48 9.09
C ILE A 34 -3.92 5.77 9.90
N LYS A 35 -2.70 6.30 9.86
CA LYS A 35 -2.35 7.65 10.31
C LYS A 35 -1.81 8.45 9.14
N ILE A 36 -2.30 9.67 8.93
CA ILE A 36 -1.97 10.52 7.79
C ILE A 36 -1.48 11.87 8.29
N SER A 37 -0.33 12.30 7.79
CA SER A 37 0.18 13.66 7.94
C SER A 37 0.35 14.31 6.56
N GLU A 38 0.76 15.58 6.54
CA GLU A 38 0.91 16.38 5.31
C GLU A 38 1.75 15.72 4.22
N THR A 39 2.74 14.89 4.57
CA THR A 39 3.64 14.26 3.61
C THR A 39 3.81 12.76 3.84
N ARG A 40 3.08 12.17 4.79
CA ARG A 40 3.33 10.77 5.19
C ARG A 40 2.04 10.07 5.53
N CYS A 41 1.95 8.80 5.15
CA CYS A 41 0.88 7.90 5.55
C CYS A 41 1.48 6.60 6.09
N ILE A 42 0.93 6.09 7.20
CA ILE A 42 1.31 4.79 7.78
C ILE A 42 0.06 4.00 8.15
N GLY A 43 0.04 2.72 7.81
CA GLY A 43 -1.06 1.84 8.21
C GLY A 43 -0.72 0.36 8.08
N GLN A 44 -1.54 -0.48 8.70
CA GLN A 44 -1.38 -1.93 8.62
C GLN A 44 -1.96 -2.47 7.31
N ILE A 45 -1.24 -3.40 6.71
CA ILE A 45 -1.64 -4.06 5.46
C ILE A 45 -1.18 -5.52 5.45
N GLU A 46 -1.84 -6.37 4.66
CA GLU A 46 -1.32 -7.70 4.36
C GLU A 46 -0.58 -7.69 3.03
N LYS A 47 0.67 -8.15 3.04
CA LYS A 47 1.50 -8.29 1.84
C LYS A 47 1.68 -9.75 1.49
N ARG A 48 1.50 -10.11 0.22
CA ARG A 48 1.83 -11.44 -0.29
C ARG A 48 3.35 -11.63 -0.29
N GLY A 49 3.81 -12.65 0.44
CA GLY A 49 5.14 -13.22 0.28
C GLY A 49 5.11 -14.43 -0.67
N LYS A 50 6.21 -15.19 -0.73
CA LYS A 50 6.32 -16.36 -1.62
C LYS A 50 5.19 -17.38 -1.40
N HIS A 51 4.89 -17.72 -0.14
CA HIS A 51 3.89 -18.74 0.18
C HIS A 51 2.76 -18.26 1.10
N LEU A 52 2.95 -17.14 1.80
CA LEU A 52 2.07 -16.69 2.87
C LEU A 52 1.77 -15.20 2.80
N TRP A 53 0.57 -14.83 3.24
CA TRP A 53 0.22 -13.46 3.58
C TRP A 53 0.86 -13.08 4.91
N ARG A 54 1.40 -11.87 5.00
CA ARG A 54 2.01 -11.38 6.24
C ARG A 54 1.54 -9.96 6.51
N LYS A 55 1.10 -9.71 7.73
CA LYS A 55 0.85 -8.36 8.23
C LYS A 55 2.15 -7.54 8.21
N LYS A 56 2.06 -6.32 7.69
CA LYS A 56 3.13 -5.33 7.60
C LYS A 56 2.57 -3.97 7.95
N PHE A 57 3.46 -3.06 8.35
CA PHE A 57 3.17 -1.64 8.24
C PHE A 57 3.67 -1.16 6.89
N LEU A 58 2.77 -0.59 6.10
CA LEU A 58 3.11 0.16 4.91
C LEU A 58 3.29 1.62 5.29
N ILE A 59 4.39 2.21 4.85
CA ILE A 59 4.70 3.62 5.05
C ILE A 59 4.89 4.23 3.67
N PHE A 60 4.10 5.24 3.36
CA PHE A 60 4.30 6.13 2.23
C PHE A 60 4.85 7.44 2.76
N ASP A 61 5.99 7.90 2.23
CA ASP A 61 6.64 9.13 2.67
C ASP A 61 7.02 9.97 1.45
N TYR A 62 6.23 11.00 1.20
CA TYR A 62 6.39 11.91 0.07
C TYR A 62 7.61 12.82 0.22
N ALA A 63 8.01 13.15 1.45
CA ALA A 63 9.17 14.00 1.71
C ALA A 63 10.48 13.29 1.33
N THR A 64 10.56 11.99 1.62
CA THR A 64 11.70 11.14 1.24
C THR A 64 11.53 10.45 -0.12
N LYS A 65 10.33 10.53 -0.72
CA LYS A 65 9.95 9.85 -1.98
C LYS A 65 10.15 8.33 -1.89
N GLU A 66 9.74 7.74 -0.77
CA GLU A 66 9.91 6.32 -0.46
C GLU A 66 8.61 5.62 -0.03
N LEU A 67 8.49 4.35 -0.44
CA LEU A 67 7.52 3.38 0.05
C LEU A 67 8.25 2.32 0.88
N GLN A 68 7.86 2.13 2.13
CA GLN A 68 8.54 1.22 3.06
C GLN A 68 7.58 0.17 3.63
N PHE A 69 8.08 -1.05 3.79
CA PHE A 69 7.41 -2.11 4.55
C PHE A 69 8.21 -2.43 5.79
N LEU A 70 7.55 -2.33 6.95
CA LEU A 70 8.10 -2.79 8.22
C LEU A 70 7.44 -4.10 8.62
N SER A 71 8.27 -5.07 9.00
CA SER A 71 7.80 -6.31 9.61
C SER A 71 7.41 -6.03 11.05
N ASN A 72 6.20 -6.44 11.46
CA ASN A 72 5.85 -6.42 12.88
C ASN A 72 6.71 -7.48 13.59
N CYS A 73 7.45 -7.07 14.61
CA CYS A 73 8.15 -8.00 15.49
C CYS A 73 7.18 -8.43 16.59
N ASP A 74 7.11 -9.74 16.80
CA ASP A 74 6.25 -10.41 17.76
C ASP A 74 6.61 -10.04 19.21
N GLU A 75 5.68 -10.32 20.13
CA GLU A 75 5.64 -9.91 21.55
C GLU A 75 6.91 -10.23 22.38
N ASN A 76 7.78 -11.10 21.88
CA ASN A 76 9.03 -11.51 22.53
C ASN A 76 10.21 -10.52 22.36
N ASN A 77 9.95 -9.29 21.91
CA ASN A 77 10.85 -8.14 21.97
C ASN A 77 12.23 -8.31 21.30
N ARG A 78 12.42 -9.33 20.44
CA ARG A 78 13.59 -9.46 19.59
C ARG A 78 13.35 -8.68 18.30
N ILE A 79 13.54 -7.36 18.41
CA ILE A 79 13.30 -6.37 17.36
C ILE A 79 14.32 -6.57 16.22
N SER A 80 13.96 -7.42 15.26
CA SER A 80 14.54 -7.43 13.92
C SER A 80 13.57 -6.72 12.98
N ILE A 81 13.67 -5.40 12.90
CA ILE A 81 12.92 -4.62 11.92
C ILE A 81 13.55 -4.90 10.57
N LYS A 82 13.13 -5.98 9.91
CA LYS A 82 13.38 -6.16 8.48
C LYS A 82 12.56 -5.10 7.75
N LYS A 83 13.26 -4.02 7.38
CA LYS A 83 12.79 -2.92 6.55
C LYS A 83 13.04 -3.26 5.08
N CYS A 84 12.04 -3.03 4.25
CA CYS A 84 12.18 -3.06 2.80
C CYS A 84 11.71 -1.71 2.26
N THR A 85 12.54 -1.04 1.47
CA THR A 85 12.28 0.30 0.93
C THR A 85 12.28 0.23 -0.59
N TYR A 86 11.34 0.95 -1.20
CA TYR A 86 11.25 1.17 -2.64
C TYR A 86 11.16 2.68 -2.88
N ALA A 87 11.96 3.21 -3.79
CA ALA A 87 11.88 4.61 -4.20
C ALA A 87 10.69 4.82 -5.15
N PHE A 88 10.13 6.04 -5.16
CA PHE A 88 8.96 6.36 -6.00
C PHE A 88 9.25 6.33 -7.50
N ASP A 89 10.49 6.57 -7.91
CA ASP A 89 10.92 6.49 -9.31
C ASP A 89 10.80 5.09 -9.91
N LEU A 90 10.71 4.05 -9.07
CA LEU A 90 10.45 2.67 -9.48
C LEU A 90 8.96 2.37 -9.66
N LEU A 91 8.05 3.25 -9.21
CA LEU A 91 6.61 3.03 -9.36
C LEU A 91 6.21 3.16 -10.82
N GLU A 92 5.47 2.17 -11.32
CA GLU A 92 4.92 2.21 -12.68
C GLU A 92 3.40 2.39 -12.66
N ASP A 93 2.69 1.69 -11.78
CA ASP A 93 1.22 1.74 -11.75
C ASP A 93 0.63 1.12 -10.46
N VAL A 94 -0.67 1.35 -10.24
CA VAL A 94 -1.46 0.82 -9.12
C VAL A 94 -2.85 0.38 -9.57
N TYR A 95 -3.18 -0.89 -9.34
CA TYR A 95 -4.41 -1.54 -9.81
C TYR A 95 -5.24 -2.13 -8.66
N ALA A 96 -6.57 -2.02 -8.75
CA ALA A 96 -7.50 -2.76 -7.89
C ALA A 96 -7.92 -4.07 -8.56
N TYR A 97 -8.11 -5.11 -7.75
CA TYR A 97 -8.67 -6.40 -8.17
C TYR A 97 -9.90 -6.72 -7.33
N LYS A 98 -10.97 -7.22 -7.97
CA LYS A 98 -12.21 -7.56 -7.26
C LYS A 98 -12.12 -8.92 -6.57
N SER A 99 -11.29 -9.82 -7.09
CA SER A 99 -11.04 -11.15 -6.52
C SER A 99 -9.67 -11.68 -6.90
N PHE A 100 -9.23 -12.73 -6.21
CA PHE A 100 -8.02 -13.48 -6.58
C PHE A 100 -8.12 -14.16 -7.94
N ASP A 101 -9.34 -14.57 -8.32
CA ASP A 101 -9.56 -15.26 -9.59
C ASP A 101 -9.23 -14.33 -10.78
N GLU A 102 -9.41 -13.02 -10.62
CA GLU A 102 -9.03 -12.02 -11.64
C GLU A 102 -7.52 -11.77 -11.74
N ILE A 103 -6.73 -12.15 -10.72
CA ILE A 103 -5.27 -11.94 -10.71
C ILE A 103 -4.56 -12.98 -11.57
N ASP A 104 -5.15 -14.17 -11.73
CA ASP A 104 -4.52 -15.30 -12.42
C ASP A 104 -4.42 -15.10 -13.94
N ASP A 105 -5.43 -14.46 -14.55
CA ASP A 105 -5.49 -14.26 -16.00
C ASP A 105 -4.64 -13.07 -16.50
N SER A 106 -4.31 -12.11 -15.63
CA SER A 106 -3.64 -10.85 -16.03
C SER A 106 -2.18 -10.73 -15.60
N MET A 107 -1.68 -11.57 -14.68
CA MET A 107 -0.31 -11.45 -14.21
C MET A 107 0.70 -12.10 -15.19
N PRO A 108 1.82 -11.41 -15.50
CA PRO A 108 2.92 -12.02 -16.24
C PRO A 108 3.38 -13.30 -15.53
N ASN A 109 3.85 -14.29 -16.30
CA ASN A 109 4.19 -15.69 -15.94
C ASN A 109 5.08 -15.94 -14.69
N TYR A 110 5.43 -14.91 -13.91
CA TYR A 110 6.11 -14.98 -12.62
C TYR A 110 5.36 -15.81 -11.55
N PHE A 111 4.07 -16.10 -11.75
CA PHE A 111 3.21 -16.83 -10.79
C PHE A 111 2.88 -18.28 -11.18
N ARG A 112 3.47 -18.84 -12.24
CA ARG A 112 2.98 -20.11 -12.80
C ARG A 112 3.07 -21.34 -11.85
N ALA A 113 1.89 -21.95 -11.67
CA ALA A 113 1.58 -23.39 -11.55
C ALA A 113 1.94 -24.16 -10.28
N SER A 114 2.99 -23.79 -9.52
CA SER A 114 3.41 -24.62 -8.36
C SER A 114 2.74 -24.24 -7.04
N ASP A 115 2.29 -22.99 -6.89
CA ASP A 115 1.72 -22.46 -5.64
C ASP A 115 0.18 -22.52 -5.57
N HIS A 116 -0.51 -22.90 -6.66
CA HIS A 116 -1.98 -22.85 -6.77
C HIS A 116 -2.70 -23.77 -5.78
N LYS A 117 -2.15 -24.95 -5.47
CA LYS A 117 -2.78 -25.89 -4.52
C LYS A 117 -2.69 -25.43 -3.05
N GLN A 118 -1.71 -24.60 -2.69
CA GLN A 118 -1.57 -24.11 -1.31
C GLN A 118 -2.38 -22.84 -1.04
N ILE A 119 -2.57 -21.99 -2.05
CA ILE A 119 -3.31 -20.72 -1.90
C ILE A 119 -4.79 -20.96 -1.61
N SER A 120 -5.45 -21.86 -2.36
CA SER A 120 -6.85 -22.21 -2.14
C SER A 120 -7.07 -22.82 -0.74
N THR A 121 -6.15 -23.65 -0.26
CA THR A 121 -6.32 -24.39 1.00
C THR A 121 -6.08 -23.52 2.25
N MET A 122 -5.14 -22.57 2.22
CA MET A 122 -4.87 -21.69 3.37
C MET A 122 -5.89 -20.54 3.54
N LEU A 123 -6.54 -20.12 2.45
CA LEU A 123 -7.57 -19.08 2.51
C LEU A 123 -8.90 -19.59 3.07
N ILE A 124 -9.15 -20.90 3.02
CA ILE A 124 -10.36 -21.51 3.61
C ILE A 124 -10.32 -21.45 5.14
N SER A 125 -9.13 -21.48 5.75
CA SER A 125 -8.97 -21.40 7.22
C SER A 125 -9.04 -19.98 7.81
N SER A 126 -8.93 -18.92 7.00
CA SER A 126 -9.02 -17.52 7.45
C SER A 126 -10.37 -16.85 7.13
N ARG A 127 -11.39 -17.64 6.75
CA ARG A 127 -12.76 -17.21 6.37
C ARG A 127 -13.61 -16.69 7.53
N SER A 128 -13.10 -15.84 8.40
CA SER A 128 -13.98 -14.97 9.20
C SER A 128 -14.46 -13.80 8.34
N SER A 129 -15.46 -14.07 7.50
CA SER A 129 -16.54 -13.19 7.00
C SER A 129 -16.26 -11.79 6.39
N GLY A 130 -15.02 -11.30 6.31
CA GLY A 130 -14.72 -10.00 5.68
C GLY A 130 -14.45 -10.12 4.17
N LYS A 131 -15.06 -9.26 3.35
CA LYS A 131 -14.68 -9.10 1.94
C LYS A 131 -13.27 -8.51 1.89
N GLN A 132 -12.29 -9.35 1.59
CA GLN A 132 -10.90 -8.92 1.40
C GLN A 132 -10.77 -8.13 0.08
N CYS A 133 -10.11 -6.98 0.13
CA CYS A 133 -9.90 -6.12 -1.04
C CYS A 133 -8.41 -6.17 -1.42
N ILE A 134 -8.11 -6.50 -2.68
CA ILE A 134 -6.74 -6.73 -3.15
C ILE A 134 -6.37 -5.63 -4.14
N PHE A 135 -5.17 -5.09 -3.98
CA PHE A 135 -4.58 -4.19 -4.96
C PHE A 135 -3.12 -4.54 -5.20
N ILE A 136 -2.62 -4.09 -6.35
CA ILE A 136 -1.28 -4.37 -6.82
C ILE A 136 -0.54 -3.06 -7.03
N ILE A 137 0.69 -2.99 -6.54
CA ILE A 137 1.65 -1.95 -6.89
C ILE A 137 2.65 -2.58 -7.86
N LYS A 138 2.72 -2.05 -9.07
CA LYS A 138 3.70 -2.45 -10.07
C LYS A 138 4.92 -1.54 -9.95
N LEU A 139 6.08 -2.13 -9.70
CA LEU A 139 7.37 -1.48 -9.81
C LEU A 139 8.17 -2.06 -10.99
N THR A 140 9.18 -1.34 -11.45
CA THR A 140 10.00 -1.73 -12.62
C THR A 140 10.58 -3.14 -12.51
N ASN A 141 10.91 -3.60 -11.32
CA ASN A 141 11.57 -4.89 -11.08
C ASN A 141 10.76 -5.88 -10.23
N ILE A 142 9.62 -5.45 -9.68
CA ILE A 142 8.83 -6.30 -8.77
C ILE A 142 7.37 -5.89 -8.76
N ILE A 143 6.49 -6.86 -8.53
CA ILE A 143 5.07 -6.62 -8.30
C ILE A 143 4.74 -6.91 -6.84
N LEU A 144 4.09 -5.96 -6.17
CA LEU A 144 3.66 -6.09 -4.79
C LEU A 144 2.15 -6.32 -4.77
N VAL A 145 1.73 -7.50 -4.31
CA VAL A 145 0.31 -7.82 -4.10
C VAL A 145 -0.04 -7.57 -2.65
N LEU A 146 -1.03 -6.71 -2.43
CA LEU A 146 -1.42 -6.16 -1.13
C LEU A 146 -2.91 -6.34 -0.89
N MET A 147 -3.29 -6.42 0.38
CA MET A 147 -4.67 -6.68 0.78
C MET A 147 -5.07 -5.85 2.01
N THR A 148 -6.29 -5.32 1.97
CA THR A 148 -6.93 -4.55 3.05
C THR A 148 -8.25 -5.19 3.48
N GLN A 149 -8.77 -4.75 4.62
CA GLN A 149 -10.02 -5.26 5.18
C GLN A 149 -11.27 -4.68 4.52
N THR A 150 -11.16 -3.48 3.94
CA THR A 150 -12.28 -2.77 3.34
C THR A 150 -11.87 -2.10 2.02
N GLN A 151 -12.86 -1.92 1.14
CA GLN A 151 -12.70 -1.24 -0.14
C GLN A 151 -12.29 0.22 0.05
N SER A 152 -12.82 0.90 1.07
CA SER A 152 -12.50 2.30 1.37
C SER A 152 -11.02 2.46 1.68
N VAL A 153 -10.47 1.58 2.52
CA VAL A 153 -9.04 1.57 2.87
C VAL A 153 -8.16 1.22 1.67
N MET A 154 -8.63 0.32 0.79
CA MET A 154 -7.92 0.03 -0.47
C MET A 154 -7.85 1.26 -1.37
N ASN A 155 -8.99 1.91 -1.62
CA ASN A 155 -9.07 3.10 -2.46
C ASN A 155 -8.18 4.22 -1.90
N LEU A 156 -8.22 4.43 -0.58
CA LEU A 156 -7.36 5.39 0.10
C LEU A 156 -5.87 5.10 -0.18
N TRP A 157 -5.41 3.86 0.02
CA TRP A 157 -4.02 3.50 -0.27
C TRP A 157 -3.65 3.70 -1.73
N MET A 158 -4.54 3.33 -2.65
CA MET A 158 -4.28 3.49 -4.08
C MET A 158 -4.11 4.95 -4.46
N ASP A 159 -4.96 5.85 -3.94
CA ASP A 159 -4.86 7.28 -4.24
C ASP A 159 -3.63 7.91 -3.57
N ILE A 160 -3.27 7.48 -2.36
CA ILE A 160 -2.00 7.86 -1.70
C ILE A 160 -0.81 7.47 -2.58
N ILE A 161 -0.76 6.24 -3.07
CA ILE A 161 0.36 5.79 -3.90
C ILE A 161 0.38 6.51 -5.25
N ARG A 162 -0.79 6.75 -5.85
CA ARG A 162 -0.89 7.53 -7.10
C ARG A 162 -0.41 8.96 -6.94
N SER A 163 -0.55 9.55 -5.76
CA SER A 163 -0.02 10.88 -5.47
C SER A 163 1.51 10.95 -5.62
N ALA A 164 2.23 9.83 -5.70
CA ALA A 164 3.66 9.80 -6.00
C ALA A 164 4.01 10.18 -7.44
N PHE A 165 3.04 10.10 -8.37
CA PHE A 165 3.21 10.43 -9.79
C PHE A 165 3.05 11.92 -10.09
N GLU A 166 2.58 12.70 -9.11
CA GLU A 166 2.50 14.17 -9.14
C GLU A 166 3.85 14.81 -8.75
#